data_AF-A0A136LL20-F1
#
_entry.id   AF-A0A136LL20-F1
#
_cell.length_a   1.000
_cell.length_b   1.000
_cell.length_c   1.000
_cell.angle_alpha   90.00
_cell.angle_beta   90.00
_cell.angle_gamma   90.00
#
_symmetry.space_group_name_H-M   'P 1'
#
loop_
_entity.id
_entity.type
_entity.pdbx_description
1 polymer ?
#
loop_
_entity_poly.entity_id
_entity_poly.type
_entity_poly.pdbx_seq_one_letter_code
_entity_poly.pdbx_strand_id
1 'polypeptide(L)'
;MDGSARAVPYAMITAIRLCRSRNRFKVIVQPDGQPAIAISNQYYLSGCECEDRSRQYATFVRILHFHLKSKSATTYMCGKHLHRLIGWACGLVVLSFIAAFVLEYYNLNPFSTWGVALLFSAFSLLILVALNWGRMPNIYNPDQIPFQFLPQ
;
A
#
# COMPACT_ATOMS: atom_id res chain seq x y z
N MET A 1 -18.34 12.59 -16.92
CA MET A 1 -17.62 12.73 -15.64
C MET A 1 -17.84 14.15 -15.18
N ASP A 2 -18.78 14.35 -14.27
CA ASP A 2 -19.06 15.68 -13.73
C ASP A 2 -17.86 16.13 -12.89
N GLY A 3 -17.04 16.97 -13.49
CA GLY A 3 -15.84 17.54 -12.88
C GLY A 3 -16.19 18.63 -11.88
N SER A 4 -16.91 18.29 -10.81
CA SER A 4 -17.08 19.22 -9.70
C SER A 4 -15.70 19.47 -9.08
N ALA A 5 -15.14 20.66 -9.28
CA ALA A 5 -13.89 21.05 -8.67
C ALA A 5 -14.04 20.98 -7.15
N ARG A 6 -13.40 19.98 -6.53
CA ARG A 6 -13.43 19.79 -5.09
C ARG A 6 -12.20 20.46 -4.47
N ALA A 7 -12.43 21.53 -3.71
CA ALA A 7 -11.40 22.16 -2.90
C ALA A 7 -11.33 21.47 -1.53
N VAL A 8 -10.13 21.03 -1.14
CA VAL A 8 -9.86 20.49 0.20
C VAL A 8 -8.85 21.42 0.89
N PRO A 9 -9.23 22.09 2.00
CA PRO A 9 -8.29 22.92 2.75
C PRO A 9 -7.13 22.08 3.31
N TYR A 10 -5.92 22.61 3.25
CA TYR A 10 -4.73 21.91 3.76
C TYR A 10 -4.83 21.55 5.25
N ALA A 11 -5.46 22.41 6.06
CA ALA A 11 -5.64 22.18 7.50
C ALA A 11 -6.52 20.95 7.82
N MET A 12 -7.36 20.52 6.87
CA MET A 12 -8.23 19.35 7.04
C MET A 12 -7.55 18.04 6.65
N ILE A 13 -6.32 18.06 6.13
CA ILE A 13 -5.60 16.84 5.79
C ILE A 13 -4.99 16.27 7.07
N THR A 14 -5.36 15.03 7.39
CA THR A 14 -4.93 14.35 8.64
C THR A 14 -3.85 13.33 8.38
N ALA A 15 -3.83 12.70 7.20
CA ALA A 15 -2.79 11.78 6.81
C ALA A 15 -2.46 11.82 5.32
N ILE A 16 -1.20 11.59 5.00
CA ILE A 16 -0.71 11.33 3.65
C ILE A 16 -0.06 9.96 3.61
N ARG A 17 -0.31 9.22 2.54
CA ARG A 17 0.41 7.98 2.25
C ARG A 17 1.03 7.98 0.87
N LEU A 18 2.35 7.80 0.80
CA LEU A 18 3.06 7.54 -0.44
C LEU A 18 3.12 6.05 -0.74
N CYS A 19 2.68 5.67 -1.93
CA CYS A 19 2.66 4.29 -2.42
C CYS A 19 3.48 4.20 -3.71
N ARG A 20 4.25 3.13 -3.85
CA ARG A 20 4.94 2.78 -5.10
C ARG A 20 4.67 1.33 -5.47
N SER A 21 4.44 1.12 -6.77
CA SER A 21 4.41 -0.19 -7.39
C SER A 21 5.11 -0.13 -8.74
N ARG A 22 6.35 -0.65 -8.82
CA ARG A 22 7.23 -0.53 -9.99
C ARG A 22 7.40 0.94 -10.40
N ASN A 23 6.88 1.35 -11.57
CA ASN A 23 6.91 2.73 -12.09
C ASN A 23 5.60 3.50 -11.84
N ARG A 24 4.70 2.94 -11.01
CA ARG A 24 3.46 3.59 -10.61
C ARG A 24 3.66 4.21 -9.23
N PHE A 25 3.52 5.52 -9.16
CA PHE A 25 3.61 6.30 -7.94
C PHE A 25 2.23 6.85 -7.62
N LYS A 26 1.84 6.77 -6.36
CA LYS A 26 0.53 7.21 -5.90
C LYS A 26 0.64 7.84 -4.53
N VAL A 27 0.04 9.00 -4.36
CA VAL A 27 -0.18 9.62 -3.06
C VAL A 27 -1.65 9.49 -2.70
N ILE A 28 -1.91 9.05 -1.48
CA ILE A 28 -3.24 8.98 -0.90
C ILE A 28 -3.32 10.09 0.14
N VAL A 29 -4.23 11.02 -0.06
CA VAL A 29 -4.51 12.11 0.86
C VAL A 29 -5.79 11.76 1.60
N GLN A 30 -5.72 11.72 2.94
CA GLN A 30 -6.86 11.46 3.80
C GLN A 30 -7.27 12.79 4.46
N PRO A 31 -8.37 13.42 4.01
CA PRO A 31 -8.95 14.55 4.72
C PRO A 31 -9.83 14.06 5.88
N ASP A 32 -9.99 14.91 6.88
CA ASP A 32 -10.86 14.67 8.02
C ASP A 32 -12.34 14.62 7.58
N GLY A 33 -13.06 13.62 8.07
CA GLY A 33 -14.49 13.41 7.75
C GLY A 33 -14.81 13.18 6.27
N GLN A 34 -13.82 12.94 5.40
CA GLN A 34 -13.99 12.89 3.95
C GLN A 34 -13.34 11.64 3.32
N PRO A 35 -13.82 11.17 2.15
CA PRO A 35 -13.20 10.03 1.47
C PRO A 35 -11.77 10.35 1.02
N ALA A 36 -10.91 9.34 1.09
CA ALA A 36 -9.52 9.43 0.65
C ALA A 36 -9.41 9.80 -0.82
N ILE A 37 -8.48 10.71 -1.13
CA ILE A 37 -8.20 11.17 -2.49
C ILE A 37 -6.91 10.50 -2.97
N ALA A 38 -6.99 9.90 -4.14
CA ALA A 38 -5.94 9.13 -4.76
C ALA A 38 -5.36 9.87 -5.97
N ILE A 39 -4.10 10.30 -5.89
CA ILE A 39 -3.42 11.00 -6.99
C ILE A 39 -2.25 10.13 -7.46
N SER A 40 -2.19 9.84 -8.77
CA SER A 40 -1.15 9.01 -9.37
C SER A 40 -0.34 9.75 -10.41
N ASN A 41 0.86 9.25 -10.72
CA ASN A 41 1.65 9.71 -11.86
C ASN A 41 1.04 9.30 -13.21
N GLN A 42 0.19 8.28 -13.25
CA GLN A 42 -0.46 7.84 -14.49
C GLN A 42 -1.73 8.65 -14.75
N TYR A 43 -1.85 9.21 -15.94
CA TYR A 43 -3.05 9.86 -16.45
C TYR A 43 -3.61 9.07 -17.62
N TYR A 44 -4.89 8.70 -17.56
CA TYR A 44 -5.54 7.90 -18.58
C TYR A 44 -6.39 8.82 -19.47
N LEU A 45 -6.06 8.86 -20.76
CA LEU A 45 -6.81 9.57 -21.78
C LEU A 45 -8.03 8.74 -22.21
N SER A 46 -8.99 9.41 -22.84
CA SER A 46 -10.27 8.81 -23.29
C SER A 46 -10.10 7.60 -24.23
N GLY A 47 -8.92 7.45 -24.86
CA GLY A 47 -8.56 6.35 -25.76
C GLY A 47 -7.77 5.21 -25.11
N CYS A 48 -7.79 5.05 -23.79
CA CYS A 48 -6.98 4.07 -23.04
C CYS A 48 -5.45 4.27 -23.13
N GLU A 49 -4.99 5.37 -23.73
CA GLU A 49 -3.59 5.76 -23.68
C GLU A 49 -3.21 6.27 -22.29
N CYS A 50 -2.07 5.78 -21.78
CA CYS A 50 -1.55 6.14 -20.47
C CYS A 50 -0.40 7.12 -20.63
N GLU A 51 -0.60 8.36 -20.19
CA GLU A 51 0.44 9.38 -20.13
C GLU A 51 1.18 9.27 -18.79
N ASP A 52 2.52 9.26 -18.83
CA ASP A 52 3.35 9.30 -17.63
C ASP A 52 3.63 10.75 -17.20
N ARG A 53 3.03 11.16 -16.08
CA ARG A 53 3.18 12.48 -15.45
C ARG A 53 4.02 12.44 -14.19
N SER A 54 5.05 11.59 -14.19
CA SER A 54 5.98 11.42 -13.07
C SER A 54 6.60 12.73 -12.57
N ARG A 55 7.04 13.63 -13.46
CA ARG A 55 7.63 14.93 -13.06
C ARG A 55 6.63 15.81 -12.33
N GLN A 56 5.41 15.95 -12.87
CA GLN A 56 4.34 16.73 -12.27
C GLN A 56 3.94 16.15 -10.91
N TYR A 57 3.87 14.82 -10.82
CA TYR A 57 3.61 14.11 -9.57
C TYR A 57 4.69 14.42 -8.51
N ALA A 58 5.98 14.34 -8.84
CA ALA A 58 7.06 14.64 -7.88
C ALA A 58 6.97 16.08 -7.36
N THR A 59 6.77 17.04 -8.27
CA THR A 59 6.60 18.46 -7.91
C THR A 59 5.39 18.67 -7.01
N PHE A 60 4.24 18.07 -7.36
CA PHE A 60 3.03 18.13 -6.55
C PHE A 60 3.27 17.60 -5.13
N VAL A 61 3.88 16.41 -5.01
CA VAL A 61 4.15 15.81 -3.70
C VAL A 61 5.05 16.71 -2.85
N ARG A 62 6.12 17.29 -3.42
CA ARG A 62 7.02 18.21 -2.71
C ARG A 62 6.29 19.45 -2.22
N ILE A 63 5.50 20.10 -3.08
CA ILE A 63 4.73 21.29 -2.73
C ILE A 63 3.69 20.97 -1.64
N LEU A 64 3.00 19.83 -1.77
CA LEU A 64 2.02 19.35 -0.80
C LEU A 64 2.66 19.16 0.59
N HIS A 65 3.83 18.51 0.66
CA HIS A 65 4.54 18.30 1.93
C HIS A 65 4.96 19.63 2.56
N PHE A 66 5.51 20.56 1.76
CA PHE A 66 5.89 21.89 2.22
C PHE A 66 4.71 22.66 2.83
N HIS A 67 3.55 22.60 2.18
CA HIS A 67 2.33 23.26 2.67
C HIS A 67 1.76 22.58 3.92
N LEU A 68 1.78 21.26 3.98
CA LEU A 68 1.20 20.53 5.12
C LEU A 68 2.06 20.61 6.37
N LYS A 69 3.39 20.62 6.21
CA LYS A 69 4.34 20.82 7.32
C LYS A 69 4.05 22.12 8.08
N SER A 70 3.68 23.18 7.37
CA SER A 70 3.42 24.49 7.97
C SER A 70 1.99 24.69 8.47
N LYS A 71 1.02 23.88 8.01
CA LYS A 71 -0.42 24.17 8.20
C LYS A 71 -1.22 23.08 8.92
N SER A 72 -0.66 21.91 9.19
CA SER A 72 -1.42 20.76 9.72
C SER A 72 -0.57 19.81 10.55
N ALA A 73 -1.17 19.16 11.54
CA ALA A 73 -0.58 18.02 12.24
C ALA A 73 -0.79 16.71 11.43
N THR A 74 -0.38 16.71 10.17
CA THR A 74 -0.57 15.58 9.26
C THR A 74 0.37 14.41 9.62
N THR A 75 -0.15 13.19 9.59
CA THR A 75 0.67 11.98 9.68
C THR A 75 1.19 11.56 8.31
N TYR A 76 2.50 11.36 8.17
CA TYR A 76 3.15 11.00 6.92
C TYR A 76 3.55 9.53 6.91
N MET A 77 3.01 8.76 5.97
CA MET A 77 3.24 7.32 5.84
C MET A 77 3.72 6.94 4.44
N CYS A 78 4.54 5.93 4.30
CA CYS A 78 4.89 5.34 3.00
C CYS A 78 4.68 3.84 3.01
N GLY A 79 4.37 3.22 1.87
CA GLY A 79 4.16 1.76 1.75
C GLY A 79 2.70 1.33 1.56
N LYS A 80 2.45 0.02 1.65
CA LYS A 80 1.13 -0.60 1.40
C LYS A 80 0.19 -0.50 2.60
N HIS A 81 -1.12 -0.63 2.36
CA HIS A 81 -2.11 -0.80 3.42
C HIS A 81 -1.85 -2.09 4.20
N LEU A 82 -1.62 -1.95 5.52
CA LEU A 82 -1.41 -3.05 6.45
C LEU A 82 -2.58 -4.03 6.45
N HIS A 83 -3.82 -3.51 6.47
CA HIS A 83 -5.05 -4.34 6.45
C HIS A 83 -5.06 -5.35 5.30
N ARG A 84 -4.63 -4.93 4.11
CA ARG A 84 -4.58 -5.84 2.96
C ARG A 84 -3.57 -6.95 3.17
N LEU A 85 -2.38 -6.64 3.71
CA LEU A 85 -1.34 -7.63 4.01
C LEU A 85 -1.80 -8.63 5.08
N ILE A 86 -2.50 -8.16 6.11
CA ILE A 86 -3.11 -9.02 7.14
C ILE A 86 -4.14 -9.95 6.51
N GLY A 87 -5.01 -9.46 5.62
CA GLY A 87 -5.96 -10.31 4.90
C GLY A 87 -5.29 -11.41 4.08
N TRP A 88 -4.17 -11.11 3.40
CA TRP A 88 -3.37 -12.12 2.70
C TRP A 88 -2.75 -13.14 3.67
N ALA A 89 -2.22 -12.69 4.80
CA ALA A 89 -1.65 -13.55 5.83
C ALA A 89 -2.70 -14.53 6.38
N CYS A 90 -3.89 -14.03 6.75
CA CYS A 90 -5.00 -14.87 7.20
C CYS A 90 -5.43 -15.89 6.14
N GLY A 91 -5.57 -15.46 4.88
CA GLY A 91 -5.93 -16.35 3.79
C GLY A 91 -4.89 -17.47 3.57
N LEU A 92 -3.60 -17.16 3.64
CA LEU A 92 -2.52 -18.15 3.52
C LEU A 92 -2.52 -19.16 4.67
N VAL A 93 -2.80 -18.72 5.90
CA VAL A 93 -2.94 -19.62 7.05
C VAL A 93 -4.09 -20.59 6.79
N VAL A 94 -5.29 -20.09 6.47
CA VAL A 94 -6.46 -20.96 6.20
C VAL A 94 -6.18 -21.95 5.07
N LEU A 95 -5.55 -21.50 3.98
CA LEU A 95 -5.18 -22.36 2.85
C LEU A 95 -4.17 -23.44 3.25
N SER A 96 -3.23 -23.12 4.13
CA SER A 96 -2.24 -24.08 4.65
C SER A 96 -2.92 -25.20 5.45
N PHE A 97 -3.94 -24.87 6.23
CA PHE A 97 -4.74 -25.87 6.95
C PHE A 97 -5.56 -26.73 5.99
N ILE A 98 -6.22 -26.14 4.99
CA ILE A 98 -6.97 -26.90 3.97
C ILE A 98 -6.04 -27.87 3.23
N ALA A 99 -4.85 -27.41 2.82
CA ALA A 99 -3.87 -28.25 2.13
C ALA A 99 -3.41 -29.44 3.01
N ALA A 100 -3.19 -29.21 4.31
CA ALA A 100 -2.83 -30.27 5.24
C ALA A 100 -3.93 -31.33 5.38
N PHE A 101 -5.20 -30.91 5.47
CA PHE A 101 -6.35 -31.83 5.49
C PHE A 101 -6.48 -32.65 4.21
N VAL A 102 -6.26 -32.02 3.04
CA VAL A 102 -6.28 -32.72 1.75
C VAL A 102 -5.17 -33.78 1.68
N LEU A 103 -3.96 -33.45 2.14
CA LEU A 103 -2.84 -34.40 2.18
C LEU A 103 -3.11 -35.60 3.10
N GLU A 104 -3.76 -35.36 4.24
CA GLU A 104 -4.23 -36.43 5.15
C GLU A 104 -5.29 -37.30 4.47
N TYR A 105 -6.28 -36.70 3.80
CA TYR A 105 -7.34 -37.44 3.11
C TYR A 105 -6.81 -38.42 2.05
N TYR A 106 -5.74 -38.05 1.34
CA TYR A 106 -5.09 -38.93 0.35
C TYR A 106 -4.05 -39.89 0.95
N ASN A 107 -3.86 -39.92 2.27
CA ASN A 107 -2.79 -40.67 2.97
C ASN A 107 -1.38 -40.34 2.43
N LEU A 108 -1.18 -39.12 1.92
CA LEU A 108 0.10 -38.65 1.40
C LEU A 108 0.97 -38.01 2.48
N ASN A 109 0.45 -37.91 3.71
CA ASN A 109 1.14 -37.28 4.83
C ASN A 109 1.65 -38.30 5.85
N PRO A 110 2.96 -38.54 5.95
CA PRO A 110 3.53 -39.41 6.99
C PRO A 110 3.65 -38.73 8.36
N PHE A 111 3.36 -37.43 8.46
CA PHE A 111 3.46 -36.63 9.70
C PHE A 111 2.08 -36.22 10.23
N SER A 112 2.04 -35.68 11.46
CA SER A 112 0.81 -35.10 12.01
C SER A 112 0.29 -33.94 11.16
N THR A 113 -1.01 -33.91 10.87
CA THR A 113 -1.70 -32.86 10.09
C THR A 113 -1.45 -31.47 10.66
N TRP A 114 -1.51 -31.35 11.99
CA TRP A 114 -1.24 -30.11 12.72
C TRP A 114 0.19 -29.60 12.48
N GLY A 115 1.18 -30.50 12.52
CA GLY A 115 2.58 -30.14 12.26
C GLY A 115 2.80 -29.64 10.83
N VAL A 116 2.21 -30.29 9.84
CA VAL A 116 2.32 -29.89 8.43
C VAL A 116 1.61 -28.56 8.17
N ALA A 117 0.40 -28.37 8.72
CA ALA A 117 -0.33 -27.12 8.62
C ALA A 117 0.46 -25.93 9.20
N LEU A 118 1.06 -26.13 10.38
CA LEU A 118 1.90 -25.11 11.01
C LEU A 118 3.14 -24.81 10.16
N LEU A 119 3.82 -25.82 9.64
CA LEU A 119 5.02 -25.63 8.82
C LEU A 119 4.71 -24.86 7.53
N PHE A 120 3.64 -25.23 6.81
CA PHE A 120 3.19 -24.52 5.62
C PHE A 120 2.77 -23.08 5.92
N SER A 121 2.07 -22.86 7.04
CA SER A 121 1.67 -21.52 7.44
C SER A 121 2.89 -20.65 7.77
N ALA A 122 3.86 -21.15 8.53
CA ALA A 122 5.09 -20.44 8.88
C ALA A 122 5.91 -20.10 7.63
N PHE A 123 6.08 -21.05 6.72
CA PHE A 123 6.79 -20.84 5.46
C PHE A 123 6.09 -19.81 4.57
N SER A 124 4.77 -19.89 4.45
CA SER A 124 3.98 -18.95 3.65
C SER A 124 4.03 -17.53 4.21
N LEU A 125 3.96 -17.39 5.54
CA LEU A 125 4.09 -16.11 6.21
C LEU A 125 5.50 -15.52 6.06
N LEU A 126 6.55 -16.34 6.17
CA LEU A 126 7.93 -15.91 5.93
C LEU A 126 8.12 -15.37 4.50
N ILE A 127 7.59 -16.08 3.50
CA ILE A 127 7.62 -15.60 2.11
C ILE A 127 6.86 -14.28 1.97
N LEU A 128 5.66 -14.18 2.56
CA LEU A 128 4.86 -12.96 2.50
C LEU A 128 5.60 -11.77 3.11
N VAL A 129 6.24 -11.97 4.25
CA VAL A 129 7.05 -10.96 4.93
C VAL A 129 8.27 -10.59 4.10
N ALA A 130 9.05 -11.56 3.60
CA ALA A 130 10.22 -11.31 2.77
C ALA A 130 9.88 -10.52 1.50
N LEU A 131 8.79 -10.88 0.80
CA LEU A 131 8.34 -10.19 -0.42
C LEU A 131 7.77 -8.79 -0.17
N ASN A 132 7.36 -8.48 1.07
CA ASN A 132 6.75 -7.19 1.41
C ASN A 132 7.55 -6.36 2.42
N TRP A 133 8.74 -6.80 2.85
CA TRP A 133 9.59 -6.09 3.83
C TRP A 133 9.85 -4.64 3.42
N GLY A 134 10.27 -4.41 2.17
CA GLY A 134 10.49 -3.06 1.63
C GLY A 134 9.22 -2.27 1.28
N ARG A 135 8.03 -2.81 1.55
CA ARG A 135 6.73 -2.23 1.23
C ARG A 135 5.83 -2.04 2.45
N MET A 136 6.35 -2.31 3.65
CA MET A 136 5.63 -2.10 4.90
C MET A 136 5.32 -0.62 5.12
N PRO A 137 4.19 -0.30 5.77
CA PRO A 137 3.87 1.07 6.14
C PRO A 137 4.94 1.59 7.09
N ASN A 138 5.64 2.65 6.69
CA ASN A 138 6.62 3.32 7.54
C ASN A 138 6.25 4.80 7.70
N ILE A 139 6.31 5.30 8.92
CA ILE A 139 6.11 6.72 9.22
C ILE A 139 7.43 7.43 8.90
N TYR A 140 7.37 8.56 8.21
CA TYR A 140 8.56 9.34 7.87
C TYR A 140 8.39 10.81 8.25
N ASN A 141 9.51 11.51 8.45
CA ASN A 141 9.49 12.95 8.69
C ASN A 141 9.24 13.68 7.36
N PRO A 142 8.31 14.66 7.28
CA PRO A 142 8.05 15.42 6.05
C PRO A 142 9.29 16.07 5.42
N ASP A 143 10.33 16.37 6.21
CA ASP A 143 11.59 16.92 5.70
C ASP A 143 12.46 15.91 4.94
N GLN A 144 12.18 14.61 5.13
CA GLN A 144 12.93 13.50 4.56
C GLN A 144 11.97 12.62 3.74
N ILE A 145 11.47 13.18 2.63
CA ILE A 145 10.63 12.41 1.71
C ILE A 145 11.46 11.26 1.12
N PRO A 146 11.06 9.99 1.30
CA PRO A 146 11.88 8.89 0.85
C PRO A 146 11.92 8.84 -0.68
N PHE A 147 13.12 9.01 -1.26
CA PHE A 147 13.32 9.08 -2.72
C PHE A 147 12.79 7.85 -3.45
N GLN A 148 12.77 6.69 -2.80
CA GLN A 148 12.19 5.47 -3.35
C GLN A 148 10.68 5.59 -3.70
N PHE A 149 9.95 6.58 -3.17
CA PHE A 149 8.53 6.83 -3.48
C PHE A 149 8.31 8.06 -4.37
N LEU A 150 9.40 8.64 -4.89
CA LEU A 150 9.36 9.70 -5.88
C LEU A 150 9.96 9.17 -7.20
N PRO A 151 9.43 9.61 -8.35
CA PRO A 151 10.13 9.39 -9.61
C PRO A 151 11.42 10.21 -9.66
N GLN A 152 12.43 9.67 -10.34
CA GLN A 152 13.74 10.30 -10.56
C GLN A 152 13.67 11.31 -11.71
#